data_AF-A0A8B7Q4S4-F1
#
_entry.id   AF-A0A8B7Q4S4-F1
#
_cell.length_a   1.000
_cell.length_b   1.000
_cell.length_c   1.000
_cell.angle_alpha   90.00
_cell.angle_beta   90.00
_cell.angle_gamma   90.00
#
_symmetry.space_group_name_H-M   'P 1'
#
loop_
_entity.id
_entity.type
_entity.pdbx_description
1 polymer ?
#
loop_
_entity_poly.entity_id
_entity_poly.type
_entity_poly.pdbx_seq_one_letter_code
_entity_poly.pdbx_strand_id
1 'polypeptide(L)'
;MEVLRRSSGFAAEIMDAFDRSPTEKELVAQAKALGREFVHARLLRAGLAWNAPERAAPAPGGRLAEVCAVLLRLGDELELIRPSVYRNVARQLNISVHSETVVTDALLAVAAQIFSAGITWGKVVSLYLVAAGLAVDCVRQAQPAMVHALVDCLGEFVRKTLVTWLRRRGGWQEWK
;
A
#
# COMPACT_ATOMS: atom_id res chain seq x y z
N MET A 1 34.90 -28.08 -27.91
CA MET A 1 34.46 -26.68 -27.72
C MET A 1 33.08 -26.56 -27.02
N GLU A 2 32.69 -27.54 -26.19
CA GLU A 2 31.32 -27.59 -25.64
C GLU A 2 31.21 -27.12 -24.18
N VAL A 3 32.35 -27.06 -23.49
CA VAL A 3 32.43 -26.71 -22.06
C VAL A 3 32.23 -25.20 -21.83
N LEU A 4 32.67 -24.35 -22.76
CA LEU A 4 32.53 -22.88 -22.67
C LEU A 4 31.10 -22.39 -22.92
N ARG A 5 30.31 -23.13 -23.72
CA ARG A 5 28.92 -22.76 -24.07
C ARG A 5 27.91 -23.09 -22.97
N ARG A 6 28.19 -24.10 -22.13
CA ARG A 6 27.39 -24.41 -20.93
C ARG A 6 27.63 -23.39 -19.82
N SER A 7 28.87 -22.93 -19.65
CA SER A 7 29.20 -21.89 -18.65
C SER A 7 28.55 -20.53 -18.96
N SER A 8 28.36 -20.17 -20.24
CA SER A 8 27.70 -18.91 -20.61
C SER A 8 26.19 -18.92 -20.39
N GLY A 9 25.53 -20.09 -20.52
CA GLY A 9 24.10 -20.24 -20.24
C GLY A 9 23.78 -20.13 -18.76
N PHE A 10 24.63 -20.72 -17.90
CA PHE A 10 24.49 -20.63 -16.45
C PHE A 10 24.80 -19.22 -15.92
N ALA A 11 25.79 -18.52 -16.50
CA ALA A 11 26.04 -17.11 -16.19
C ALA A 11 24.89 -16.20 -16.64
N ALA A 12 24.26 -16.49 -17.78
CA ALA A 12 23.08 -15.75 -18.25
C ALA A 12 21.83 -16.04 -17.39
N GLU A 13 21.60 -17.27 -16.95
CA GLU A 13 20.53 -17.60 -16.00
C GLU A 13 20.76 -16.98 -14.61
N ILE A 14 22.00 -16.95 -14.13
CA ILE A 14 22.35 -16.28 -12.87
C ILE A 14 22.19 -14.77 -13.00
N MET A 15 22.57 -14.18 -14.13
CA MET A 15 22.35 -12.75 -14.39
C MET A 15 20.86 -12.42 -14.53
N ASP A 16 20.05 -13.25 -15.22
CA ASP A 16 18.60 -13.08 -15.35
C ASP A 16 17.86 -13.31 -14.01
N ALA A 17 18.41 -14.17 -13.15
CA ALA A 17 17.92 -14.38 -11.78
C ALA A 17 18.30 -13.22 -10.83
N PHE A 18 19.46 -12.57 -11.04
CA PHE A 18 19.87 -11.38 -10.28
C PHE A 18 19.16 -10.09 -10.75
N ASP A 19 18.69 -10.03 -12.00
CA ASP A 19 18.07 -8.83 -12.59
C ASP A 19 16.59 -8.62 -12.25
N ARG A 20 15.95 -9.55 -11.52
CA ARG A 20 14.53 -9.43 -11.13
C ARG A 20 14.31 -8.65 -9.85
N SER A 21 15.12 -7.63 -9.61
CA SER A 21 14.83 -6.64 -8.58
C SER A 21 13.63 -5.80 -9.04
N PRO A 22 12.50 -5.78 -8.32
CA PRO A 22 11.35 -5.02 -8.77
C PRO A 22 11.71 -3.54 -8.93
N THR A 23 11.37 -2.99 -10.08
CA THR A 23 11.66 -1.60 -10.42
C THR A 23 10.87 -0.66 -9.51
N GLU A 24 11.31 0.60 -9.42
CA GLU A 24 10.58 1.60 -8.62
C GLU A 24 9.14 1.76 -9.12
N LYS A 25 8.98 1.80 -10.44
CA LYS A 25 7.68 1.92 -11.10
C LYS A 25 6.76 0.75 -10.74
N GLU A 26 7.28 -0.48 -10.74
CA GLU A 26 6.53 -1.67 -10.35
C GLU A 26 6.15 -1.65 -8.87
N LEU A 27 7.07 -1.29 -7.98
CA LEU A 27 6.79 -1.21 -6.54
C LEU A 27 5.72 -0.16 -6.22
N VAL A 28 5.77 0.99 -6.88
CA VAL A 28 4.77 2.05 -6.72
C VAL A 28 3.42 1.64 -7.34
N ALA A 29 3.43 1.00 -8.51
CA ALA A 29 2.21 0.49 -9.14
C ALA A 29 1.53 -0.57 -8.27
N GLN A 30 2.31 -1.51 -7.74
CA GLN A 30 1.85 -2.54 -6.78
C GLN A 30 1.29 -1.89 -5.52
N ALA A 31 1.98 -0.90 -4.94
CA ALA A 31 1.49 -0.19 -3.76
C ALA A 31 0.15 0.51 -3.98
N LYS A 32 -0.02 1.18 -5.13
CA LYS A 32 -1.28 1.82 -5.49
C LYS A 32 -2.39 0.78 -5.71
N ALA A 33 -2.09 -0.35 -6.34
CA ALA A 33 -3.05 -1.45 -6.52
C ALA A 33 -3.49 -2.04 -5.17
N LEU A 34 -2.53 -2.37 -4.29
CA LEU A 34 -2.81 -2.81 -2.92
C LEU A 34 -3.65 -1.76 -2.18
N GLY A 35 -3.34 -0.48 -2.35
CA GLY A 35 -4.05 0.62 -1.69
C GLY A 35 -5.51 0.71 -2.13
N ARG A 36 -5.78 0.59 -3.44
CA ARG A 36 -7.15 0.58 -3.98
C ARG A 36 -7.97 -0.57 -3.43
N GLU A 37 -7.43 -1.79 -3.52
CA GLU A 37 -8.12 -3.00 -3.05
C GLU A 37 -8.38 -2.94 -1.54
N PHE A 38 -7.37 -2.53 -0.76
CA PHE A 38 -7.50 -2.40 0.69
C PHE A 38 -8.58 -1.38 1.06
N VAL A 39 -8.54 -0.18 0.47
CA VAL A 39 -9.55 0.86 0.72
C VAL A 39 -10.94 0.39 0.29
N HIS A 40 -11.07 -0.23 -0.88
CA HIS A 40 -12.34 -0.75 -1.38
C HIS A 40 -12.93 -1.80 -0.44
N ALA A 41 -12.14 -2.78 0.00
CA ALA A 41 -12.56 -3.78 0.97
C ALA A 41 -13.02 -3.15 2.30
N ARG A 42 -12.33 -2.09 2.77
CA ARG A 42 -12.71 -1.38 3.99
C ARG A 42 -13.99 -0.54 3.84
N LEU A 43 -14.21 0.04 2.67
CA LEU A 43 -15.47 0.74 2.35
C LEU A 43 -16.65 -0.22 2.31
N LEU A 44 -16.50 -1.38 1.63
CA LEU A 44 -17.52 -2.42 1.61
C LEU A 44 -17.87 -2.91 3.01
N ARG A 45 -16.85 -3.14 3.85
CA ARG A 45 -17.05 -3.52 5.27
C ARG A 45 -17.79 -2.45 6.08
N ALA A 46 -17.63 -1.18 5.71
CA ALA A 46 -18.35 -0.06 6.33
C ALA A 46 -19.77 0.15 5.75
N GLY A 47 -20.22 -0.69 4.80
CA GLY A 47 -21.49 -0.54 4.11
C GLY A 47 -21.51 0.60 3.09
N LEU A 48 -20.34 1.03 2.62
CA LEU A 48 -20.17 2.16 1.71
C LEU A 48 -19.76 1.66 0.32
N ALA A 49 -20.33 2.27 -0.72
CA ALA A 49 -19.93 2.02 -2.10
C ALA A 49 -18.95 3.10 -2.55
N TRP A 50 -17.88 2.67 -3.21
CA TRP A 50 -17.02 3.54 -4.00
C TRP A 50 -16.82 2.88 -5.35
N ASN A 51 -17.40 3.49 -6.37
CA ASN A 51 -17.21 3.10 -7.75
C ASN A 51 -15.80 3.53 -8.16
N ALA A 52 -14.81 2.69 -7.85
CA ALA A 52 -13.46 2.93 -8.31
C ALA A 52 -13.46 2.96 -9.85
N PRO A 53 -12.98 4.04 -10.51
CA PRO A 53 -12.79 4.07 -11.95
C PRO A 53 -11.96 2.86 -12.37
N GLU A 54 -12.55 2.13 -13.28
CA GLU A 54 -12.16 0.84 -13.82
C GLU A 54 -10.69 0.84 -14.26
N ARG A 55 -9.79 0.39 -13.38
CA ARG A 55 -8.42 0.04 -13.73
C ARG A 55 -8.06 -1.25 -13.03
N ALA A 56 -8.02 -2.30 -13.85
CA ALA A 56 -7.53 -3.66 -13.60
C ALA A 56 -7.29 -3.94 -12.11
N ALA A 57 -8.33 -4.44 -11.43
CA ALA A 57 -8.13 -5.19 -10.20
C ALA A 57 -7.01 -6.22 -10.46
N PRO A 58 -6.09 -6.42 -9.50
CA PRO A 58 -5.07 -7.45 -9.67
C PRO A 58 -5.76 -8.76 -10.01
N ALA A 59 -5.29 -9.46 -11.05
CA ALA A 59 -5.92 -10.69 -11.51
C ALA A 59 -6.17 -11.63 -10.30
N PRO A 60 -7.40 -12.15 -10.13
CA PRO A 60 -7.73 -13.01 -9.00
C PRO A 60 -6.79 -14.22 -8.99
N GLY A 61 -6.17 -14.49 -7.84
CA GLY A 61 -5.18 -15.57 -7.67
C GLY A 61 -3.72 -15.21 -7.95
N GLY A 62 -3.40 -13.95 -8.28
CA GLY A 62 -2.01 -13.50 -8.37
C GLY A 62 -1.36 -13.30 -6.99
N ARG A 63 -0.02 -13.39 -6.90
CA ARG A 63 0.74 -13.15 -5.65
C ARG A 63 0.40 -11.83 -4.96
N LEU A 64 0.04 -10.78 -5.72
CA LEU A 64 -0.36 -9.49 -5.15
C LEU A 64 -1.72 -9.57 -4.41
N ALA A 65 -2.62 -10.45 -4.85
CA ALA A 65 -3.89 -10.70 -4.16
C ALA A 65 -3.65 -11.39 -2.80
N GLU A 66 -2.67 -12.29 -2.71
CA GLU A 66 -2.26 -12.89 -1.43
C GLU A 66 -1.70 -11.83 -0.48
N VAL A 67 -0.83 -10.93 -0.98
CA VAL A 67 -0.31 -9.80 -0.19
C VAL A 67 -1.46 -8.91 0.31
N CYS A 68 -2.44 -8.62 -0.55
CA CYS A 68 -3.66 -7.88 -0.17
C CYS A 68 -4.44 -8.59 0.93
N ALA A 69 -4.70 -9.89 0.77
CA ALA A 69 -5.46 -10.67 1.74
C ALA A 69 -4.80 -10.66 3.12
N VAL A 70 -3.46 -10.75 3.17
CA VAL A 70 -2.77 -10.71 4.45
C VAL A 70 -2.63 -9.30 5.00
N LEU A 71 -2.44 -8.28 4.16
CA LEU A 71 -2.53 -6.88 4.60
C LEU A 71 -3.87 -6.62 5.30
N LEU A 72 -4.97 -7.07 4.70
CA LEU A 72 -6.31 -6.94 5.29
C LEU A 72 -6.40 -7.66 6.64
N ARG A 73 -5.94 -8.91 6.71
CA ARG A 73 -5.94 -9.70 7.95
C ARG A 73 -5.13 -9.05 9.07
N LEU A 74 -3.89 -8.64 8.78
CA LEU A 74 -3.04 -7.92 9.74
C LEU A 74 -3.64 -6.57 10.12
N GLY A 75 -4.29 -5.90 9.17
CA GLY A 75 -5.01 -4.66 9.43
C GLY A 75 -6.12 -4.86 10.45
N ASP A 76 -6.83 -5.98 10.38
CA ASP A 76 -7.91 -6.31 11.32
C ASP A 76 -7.36 -6.66 12.70
N GLU A 77 -6.26 -7.41 12.76
CA GLU A 77 -5.55 -7.70 14.02
C GLU A 77 -5.04 -6.41 14.69
N LEU A 78 -4.43 -5.50 13.93
CA LEU A 78 -3.95 -4.21 14.46
C LEU A 78 -5.09 -3.33 14.98
N GLU A 79 -6.22 -3.31 14.29
CA GLU A 79 -7.43 -2.61 14.75
C GLU A 79 -7.98 -3.19 16.05
N LEU A 80 -7.89 -4.51 16.26
CA LEU A 80 -8.29 -5.16 17.50
C LEU A 80 -7.33 -4.84 18.65
N ILE A 81 -6.03 -4.82 18.38
CA ILE A 81 -4.99 -4.57 19.40
C ILE A 81 -5.00 -3.09 19.83
N ARG A 82 -5.17 -2.16 18.89
CA ARG A 82 -5.18 -0.70 19.16
C ARG A 82 -6.35 0.01 18.47
N PRO A 83 -7.58 -0.19 18.94
CA PRO A 83 -8.76 0.45 18.34
C PRO A 83 -8.68 1.98 18.37
N SER A 84 -8.08 2.54 19.42
CA SER A 84 -7.92 3.98 19.60
C SER A 84 -6.97 4.64 18.60
N VAL A 85 -6.14 3.88 17.88
CA VAL A 85 -5.19 4.45 16.90
C VAL A 85 -5.79 4.45 15.48
N TYR A 86 -6.51 3.38 15.14
CA TYR A 86 -6.93 3.13 13.76
C TYR A 86 -8.42 3.43 13.48
N ARG A 87 -9.25 3.65 14.51
CA ARG A 87 -10.66 4.04 14.33
C ARG A 87 -10.86 5.55 14.43
N ASN A 88 -11.69 6.11 13.56
CA ASN A 88 -12.03 7.54 13.54
C ASN A 88 -10.79 8.45 13.37
N VAL A 89 -9.89 8.06 12.46
CA VAL A 89 -8.63 8.76 12.22
C VAL A 89 -8.85 10.24 11.90
N ALA A 90 -9.84 10.59 11.07
CA ALA A 90 -10.14 12.00 10.76
C ALA A 90 -10.59 12.78 11.99
N ARG A 91 -11.37 12.15 12.88
CA ARG A 91 -11.84 12.76 14.14
C ARG A 91 -10.69 12.97 15.13
N GLN A 92 -9.76 12.03 15.22
CA GLN A 92 -8.57 12.15 16.06
C GLN A 92 -7.64 13.27 15.59
N LEU A 93 -7.57 13.47 14.26
CA LEU A 93 -6.79 14.54 13.66
C LEU A 93 -7.53 15.88 13.65
N ASN A 94 -8.81 15.92 14.01
CA ASN A 94 -9.67 17.10 13.98
C ASN A 94 -9.63 17.85 12.62
N ILE A 95 -9.61 17.09 11.52
CA ILE A 95 -9.53 17.65 10.16
C ILE A 95 -10.88 17.64 9.45
N SER A 96 -11.09 18.66 8.63
CA SER A 96 -12.14 18.70 7.62
C SER A 96 -11.68 17.92 6.37
N VAL A 97 -12.49 16.97 5.90
CA VAL A 97 -12.20 16.19 4.68
C VAL A 97 -12.77 16.84 3.41
N HIS A 98 -13.01 18.16 3.44
CA HIS A 98 -13.53 18.92 2.31
C HIS A 98 -12.44 19.42 1.34
N SER A 99 -11.16 19.27 1.69
CA SER A 99 -10.04 19.65 0.85
C SER A 99 -9.09 18.48 0.64
N GLU A 100 -8.72 18.25 -0.62
CA GLU A 100 -7.74 17.23 -1.00
C GLU A 100 -6.42 17.42 -0.27
N THR A 101 -5.91 18.67 -0.26
CA THR A 101 -4.63 19.00 0.38
C THR A 101 -4.61 18.68 1.86
N VAL A 102 -5.70 18.98 2.57
CA VAL A 102 -5.83 18.72 4.01
C VAL A 102 -5.78 17.23 4.29
N VAL A 103 -6.47 16.43 3.47
CA VAL A 103 -6.53 14.97 3.63
C VAL A 103 -5.19 14.32 3.30
N THR A 104 -4.52 14.76 2.24
CA THR A 104 -3.19 14.23 1.88
C THR A 104 -2.11 14.66 2.86
N ASP A 105 -2.13 15.90 3.34
CA ASP A 105 -1.18 16.40 4.34
C ASP A 105 -1.35 15.67 5.67
N ALA A 106 -2.60 15.40 6.07
CA ALA A 106 -2.88 14.60 7.25
C ALA A 106 -2.33 13.17 7.13
N LEU A 107 -2.51 12.51 5.98
CA LEU A 107 -1.92 11.19 5.73
C LEU A 107 -0.39 11.23 5.84
N LEU A 108 0.26 12.23 5.24
CA LEU A 108 1.71 12.39 5.27
C LEU A 108 2.24 12.70 6.67
N ALA A 109 1.53 13.54 7.44
CA ALA A 109 1.89 13.86 8.81
C ALA A 109 1.84 12.61 9.71
N VAL A 110 0.78 11.81 9.60
CA VAL A 110 0.66 10.53 10.33
C VAL A 110 1.72 9.54 9.87
N ALA A 111 1.99 9.45 8.56
CA ALA A 111 3.04 8.60 8.02
C ALA A 111 4.42 8.98 8.62
N ALA A 112 4.77 10.27 8.64
CA ALA A 112 6.02 10.74 9.23
C ALA A 112 6.16 10.30 10.70
N GLN A 113 5.08 10.34 11.48
CA GLN A 113 5.08 9.86 12.87
C GLN A 113 5.28 8.35 12.96
N ILE A 114 4.56 7.57 12.14
CA ILE A 114 4.65 6.10 12.11
C ILE A 114 6.10 5.66 11.79
N PHE A 115 6.73 6.30 10.81
CA PHE A 115 8.05 5.91 10.30
C PHE A 115 9.24 6.64 10.96
N SER A 116 9.00 7.53 11.93
CA SER A 116 10.03 8.30 12.66
C SER A 116 11.17 7.43 13.20
N ALA A 117 10.84 6.28 13.81
CA ALA A 117 11.79 5.32 14.37
C ALA A 117 12.13 4.14 13.41
N GLY A 118 12.05 4.36 12.10
CA GLY A 118 12.38 3.35 11.08
C GLY A 118 11.19 2.58 10.51
N ILE A 119 11.46 1.69 9.55
CA ILE A 119 10.46 1.03 8.70
C ILE A 119 10.33 -0.46 9.04
N THR A 120 9.10 -0.91 9.28
CA THR A 120 8.73 -2.33 9.49
C THR A 120 7.45 -2.66 8.74
N TRP A 121 7.20 -3.94 8.45
CA TRP A 121 5.95 -4.36 7.80
C TRP A 121 4.70 -3.95 8.58
N GLY A 122 4.71 -4.05 9.92
CA GLY A 122 3.59 -3.58 10.76
C GLY A 122 3.32 -2.08 10.62
N LYS A 123 4.36 -1.26 10.44
CA LYS A 123 4.23 0.18 10.15
C LYS A 123 3.70 0.44 8.73
N VAL A 124 4.12 -0.37 7.76
CA VAL A 124 3.54 -0.34 6.41
C VAL A 124 2.05 -0.67 6.46
N VAL A 125 1.63 -1.73 7.15
CA VAL A 125 0.20 -2.07 7.33
C VAL A 125 -0.55 -0.91 8.01
N SER A 126 0.07 -0.29 9.03
CA SER A 126 -0.50 0.87 9.72
C SER A 126 -0.78 2.06 8.79
N LEU A 127 0.10 2.32 7.83
CA LEU A 127 -0.11 3.36 6.83
C LEU A 127 -1.35 3.09 5.96
N TYR A 128 -1.53 1.85 5.51
CA TYR A 128 -2.71 1.46 4.72
C TYR A 128 -4.01 1.56 5.54
N LEU A 129 -3.96 1.20 6.83
CA LEU A 129 -5.09 1.40 7.75
C LEU A 129 -5.49 2.87 7.88
N VAL A 130 -4.52 3.76 8.06
CA VAL A 130 -4.76 5.21 8.17
C VAL A 130 -5.37 5.74 6.88
N ALA A 131 -4.81 5.39 5.72
CA ALA A 131 -5.35 5.79 4.42
C ALA A 131 -6.79 5.30 4.21
N ALA A 132 -7.09 4.05 4.59
CA ALA A 132 -8.43 3.50 4.50
C ALA A 132 -9.42 4.14 5.48
N GLY A 133 -8.98 4.45 6.71
CA GLY A 133 -9.80 5.18 7.68
C GLY A 133 -10.19 6.56 7.17
N LEU A 134 -9.23 7.31 6.62
CA LEU A 134 -9.48 8.60 5.99
C LEU A 134 -10.43 8.46 4.79
N ALA A 135 -10.23 7.46 3.93
CA ALA A 135 -11.10 7.21 2.78
C ALA A 135 -12.56 6.90 3.19
N VAL A 136 -12.75 6.09 4.23
CA VAL A 136 -14.08 5.82 4.82
C VAL A 136 -14.73 7.10 5.31
N ASP A 137 -13.98 7.96 6.01
CA ASP A 137 -14.49 9.23 6.51
C ASP A 137 -14.84 10.20 5.35
N CYS A 138 -14.03 10.24 4.28
CA CYS A 138 -14.33 11.02 3.06
C CYS A 138 -15.61 10.55 2.36
N VAL A 139 -15.79 9.24 2.17
CA VAL A 139 -16.99 8.70 1.51
C VAL A 139 -18.25 8.93 2.34
N ARG A 140 -18.16 8.80 3.68
CA ARG A 140 -19.28 9.15 4.59
C ARG A 140 -19.71 10.61 4.49
N GLN A 141 -18.80 11.51 4.13
CA GLN A 141 -19.07 12.94 3.95
C GLN A 141 -19.37 13.31 2.48
N ALA A 142 -19.73 12.32 1.65
CA ALA A 142 -20.03 12.51 0.24
C ALA A 142 -18.87 13.13 -0.58
N GLN A 143 -17.62 12.83 -0.20
CA GLN A 143 -16.40 13.25 -0.90
C GLN A 143 -15.61 12.04 -1.48
N PRO A 144 -16.20 11.20 -2.35
CA PRO A 144 -15.52 10.01 -2.90
C PRO A 144 -14.32 10.34 -3.80
N ALA A 145 -14.24 11.56 -4.33
CA ALA A 145 -13.09 12.02 -5.12
C ALA A 145 -11.77 11.97 -4.33
N MET A 146 -11.83 12.20 -3.01
CA MET A 146 -10.65 12.21 -2.12
C MET A 146 -9.99 10.84 -1.98
N VAL A 147 -10.73 9.75 -2.26
CA VAL A 147 -10.19 8.39 -2.19
C VAL A 147 -9.06 8.21 -3.22
N HIS A 148 -9.19 8.82 -4.39
CA HIS A 148 -8.13 8.79 -5.41
C HIS A 148 -6.86 9.50 -4.95
N ALA A 149 -7.02 10.71 -4.42
CA ALA A 149 -5.91 11.49 -3.90
C ALA A 149 -5.18 10.77 -2.78
N LEU A 150 -5.90 10.10 -1.87
CA LEU A 150 -5.31 9.27 -0.81
C LEU A 150 -4.46 8.12 -1.36
N VAL A 151 -4.98 7.39 -2.36
CA VAL A 151 -4.23 6.28 -3.00
C VAL A 151 -3.00 6.80 -3.75
N ASP A 152 -3.13 7.93 -4.44
CA ASP A 152 -2.00 8.53 -5.16
C ASP A 152 -0.93 9.07 -4.20
N CYS A 153 -1.36 9.71 -3.11
CA CYS A 153 -0.50 10.15 -2.01
C CYS A 153 0.23 8.97 -1.35
N LEU A 154 -0.47 7.86 -1.11
CA LEU A 154 0.13 6.61 -0.60
C LEU A 154 1.23 6.10 -1.53
N GLY A 155 0.97 6.04 -2.84
CA GLY A 155 1.95 5.61 -3.83
C GLY A 155 3.15 6.54 -3.90
N GLU A 156 2.94 7.84 -3.77
CA GLU A 156 4.01 8.85 -3.74
C GLU A 156 4.86 8.76 -2.47
N PHE A 157 4.25 8.49 -1.31
CA PHE A 157 4.97 8.21 -0.07
C PHE A 157 5.82 6.94 -0.21
N VAL A 158 5.26 5.88 -0.80
CA VAL A 158 6.02 4.65 -1.08
C VAL A 158 7.22 4.96 -1.97
N ARG A 159 7.02 5.73 -3.04
CA ARG A 159 8.08 6.13 -3.97
C ARG A 159 9.24 6.82 -3.25
N LYS A 160 8.92 7.82 -2.42
CA LYS A 160 9.91 8.67 -1.74
C LYS A 160 10.60 7.98 -0.56
N THR A 161 9.89 7.14 0.17
CA THR A 161 10.34 6.67 1.50
C THR A 161 10.56 5.16 1.56
N LEU A 162 9.72 4.37 0.89
CA LEU A 162 9.68 2.92 1.07
C LEU A 162 10.36 2.13 -0.05
N VAL A 163 10.52 2.68 -1.26
CA VAL A 163 11.10 1.96 -2.40
C VAL A 163 12.46 1.35 -2.09
N THR A 164 13.40 2.10 -1.51
CA THR A 164 14.73 1.59 -1.17
C THR A 164 14.65 0.45 -0.16
N TRP A 165 13.75 0.55 0.83
CA TRP A 165 13.54 -0.48 1.84
C TRP A 165 12.87 -1.74 1.25
N LEU A 166 11.87 -1.56 0.39
CA LEU A 166 11.16 -2.64 -0.31
C LEU A 166 12.11 -3.40 -1.24
N ARG A 167 12.95 -2.71 -2.01
CA ARG A 167 13.95 -3.36 -2.88
C ARG A 167 14.89 -4.26 -2.11
N ARG A 168 15.39 -3.81 -0.96
CA ARG A 168 16.28 -4.61 -0.09
C ARG A 168 15.61 -5.88 0.43
N ARG A 169 14.27 -5.92 0.44
CA ARG A 169 13.49 -7.08 0.88
C ARG A 169 12.97 -7.92 -0.27
N GLY A 170 13.25 -7.58 -1.54
CA GLY A 170 12.70 -8.30 -2.70
C GLY A 170 11.29 -7.85 -3.11
N GLY A 171 10.80 -6.75 -2.56
CA GLY A 171 9.52 -6.13 -2.92
C GLY A 171 8.34 -6.55 -2.05
N TRP A 172 7.13 -6.37 -2.57
CA TRP A 172 5.88 -6.62 -1.83
C TRP A 172 5.57 -8.11 -1.63
N GLN A 173 6.15 -8.99 -2.44
CA GLN A 173 5.87 -10.44 -2.39
C GLN A 173 6.66 -11.16 -1.29
N GLU A 174 7.78 -10.59 -0.87
CA GLU A 174 8.69 -11.15 0.13
C GLU A 174 8.38 -10.65 1.55
N TRP A 175 7.11 -10.39 1.85
CA TRP A 175 6.66 -9.76 3.10
C TRP A 175 6.67 -10.70 4.33
N LYS A 176 7.26 -11.90 4.20
CA LYS A 176 7.49 -12.87 5.29
C LYS A 176 8.48 -12.34 6.34
#